data_AF-A0A9P5ME96-F1
#
_entry.id   AF-A0A9P5ME96-F1
#
_cell.length_a   1.000
_cell.length_b   1.000
_cell.length_c   1.000
_cell.angle_alpha   90.00
_cell.angle_beta   90.00
_cell.angle_gamma   90.00
#
_symmetry.space_group_name_H-M   'P 1'
#
loop_
_entity.id
_entity.type
_entity.pdbx_description
1 polymer ?
#
loop_
_entity_poly.entity_id
_entity_poly.type
_entity_poly.pdbx_seq_one_letter_code
_entity_poly.pdbx_strand_id
1 'polypeptide(L)'
;RVLKVKGVVDGVAYLHSRVPPVIHGDIHYHNILITGSGDALICDFGLSRIRHMIPRTNTQFSEGGHIRFTAPEITSGQIMLCNEASDIYSLAMTIYSLGVGKPPLYHVPGDQRAVRLMEHGERPSYLPGSRMDAFCGPNDAIVPDIWRLLERMWVQEPRDRPGA
;
A
#
# COMPACT_ATOMS: atom_id res chain seq x y z
N ARG A 1 -1.08 -14.80 16.72
CA ARG A 1 -2.17 -14.47 15.77
C ARG A 1 -1.55 -13.72 14.59
N VAL A 2 -1.14 -14.47 13.57
CA VAL A 2 -0.55 -13.94 12.33
C VAL A 2 -1.67 -13.27 11.54
N LEU A 3 -1.51 -12.01 11.16
CA LEU A 3 -2.42 -11.34 10.23
C LEU A 3 -2.42 -12.11 8.91
N LYS A 4 -3.58 -12.56 8.44
CA LYS A 4 -3.74 -13.21 7.14
C LYS A 4 -3.68 -12.16 6.02
N VAL A 5 -2.53 -11.50 5.86
CA VAL A 5 -2.26 -10.53 4.78
C VAL A 5 -2.53 -11.11 3.40
N LYS A 6 -2.41 -12.43 3.25
CA LYS A 6 -2.76 -13.16 2.03
C LYS A 6 -4.16 -12.81 1.49
N GLY A 7 -5.17 -12.66 2.34
CA GLY A 7 -6.53 -12.33 1.89
C GLY A 7 -6.62 -10.94 1.24
N VAL A 8 -5.80 -10.00 1.71
CA VAL A 8 -5.68 -8.66 1.12
C VAL A 8 -5.04 -8.78 -0.27
N VAL A 9 -3.91 -9.49 -0.38
CA VAL A 9 -3.21 -9.71 -1.66
C VAL A 9 -4.13 -10.40 -2.68
N ASP A 10 -4.80 -11.48 -2.26
CA ASP A 10 -5.76 -12.21 -3.11
C ASP A 10 -6.90 -11.31 -3.60
N GLY A 11 -7.39 -10.41 -2.74
CA GLY A 11 -8.39 -9.41 -3.09
C GLY A 11 -7.92 -8.43 -4.17
N VAL A 12 -6.70 -7.89 -4.04
CA VAL A 12 -6.11 -7.00 -5.07
C VAL A 12 -5.91 -7.75 -6.38
N ALA A 13 -5.37 -8.98 -6.33
CA ALA A 13 -5.17 -9.82 -7.51
C ALA A 13 -6.50 -10.11 -8.22
N TYR A 14 -7.58 -10.35 -7.47
CA TYR A 14 -8.91 -10.52 -8.03
C TYR A 14 -9.38 -9.27 -8.80
N LEU A 15 -9.20 -8.07 -8.25
CA LEU A 15 -9.57 -6.82 -8.92
C LEU A 15 -8.75 -6.57 -10.18
N HIS A 16 -7.43 -6.78 -10.11
CA HIS A 16 -6.51 -6.56 -11.24
C HIS A 16 -6.72 -7.58 -12.36
N SER A 17 -7.22 -8.78 -12.06
CA SER A 17 -7.54 -9.82 -13.07
C SER A 17 -8.84 -9.59 -13.84
N ARG A 18 -9.64 -8.57 -13.49
CA ARG A 18 -10.88 -8.26 -14.24
C ARG A 18 -10.55 -7.71 -15.64
N VAL A 19 -11.51 -7.80 -16.55
CA VAL A 19 -11.38 -7.24 -17.91
C VAL A 19 -12.52 -6.24 -18.16
N PRO A 20 -12.24 -4.93 -18.18
CA PRO A 20 -10.94 -4.29 -17.91
C PRO A 20 -10.53 -4.38 -16.42
N PRO A 21 -9.23 -4.21 -16.08
CA PRO A 21 -8.76 -4.25 -14.69
C PRO A 21 -9.45 -3.20 -13.82
N VAL A 22 -9.80 -3.61 -12.59
CA VAL A 22 -10.36 -2.72 -11.58
C VAL A 22 -9.22 -2.28 -10.65
N ILE A 23 -9.04 -0.97 -10.52
CA ILE A 23 -8.07 -0.35 -9.62
C ILE A 23 -8.83 0.06 -8.37
N HIS A 24 -8.33 -0.31 -7.18
CA HIS A 24 -8.97 0.08 -5.93
C HIS A 24 -8.79 1.57 -5.65
N GLY A 25 -7.54 2.05 -5.76
CA GLY A 25 -7.19 3.46 -5.65
C GLY A 25 -7.11 4.02 -4.22
N ASP A 26 -7.36 3.19 -3.19
CA ASP A 26 -7.40 3.63 -1.79
C ASP A 26 -7.10 2.49 -0.80
N ILE A 27 -6.02 1.76 -1.06
CA ILE A 27 -5.61 0.62 -0.23
C ILE A 27 -4.84 1.12 0.98
N HIS A 28 -5.42 0.95 2.17
CA HIS A 28 -4.77 1.21 3.45
C HIS A 28 -5.40 0.36 4.56
N TYR A 29 -4.76 0.28 5.72
CA TYR A 29 -5.22 -0.61 6.80
C TYR A 29 -6.62 -0.28 7.35
N HIS A 30 -7.13 0.96 7.23
CA HIS A 30 -8.52 1.26 7.61
C HIS A 30 -9.57 0.68 6.63
N ASN A 31 -9.16 0.32 5.40
CA ASN A 31 -10.00 -0.29 4.37
C ASN A 31 -9.79 -1.82 4.33
N ILE A 32 -9.33 -2.40 5.44
CA ILE A 32 -9.20 -3.84 5.64
C ILE A 32 -10.11 -4.26 6.79
N LEU A 33 -11.09 -5.09 6.48
CA LEU A 33 -11.98 -5.71 7.45
C LEU A 33 -11.45 -7.08 7.87
N ILE A 34 -11.69 -7.44 9.13
CA ILE A 34 -11.39 -8.77 9.66
C ILE A 34 -12.71 -9.48 9.95
N THR A 35 -12.94 -10.62 9.29
CA THR A 35 -14.13 -11.44 9.52
C THR A 35 -14.09 -12.12 10.89
N GLY A 36 -15.23 -12.68 11.34
CA GLY A 36 -15.28 -13.52 12.55
C GLY A 36 -14.39 -14.77 12.49
N SER A 37 -14.07 -15.26 11.29
CA SER A 37 -13.10 -16.35 11.04
C SER A 37 -11.64 -15.89 11.00
N GLY A 38 -11.39 -14.58 11.13
CA GLY A 38 -10.05 -13.98 11.11
C GLY A 38 -9.47 -13.80 9.72
N ASP A 39 -10.30 -13.75 8.68
CA ASP A 39 -9.87 -13.48 7.30
C ASP A 39 -9.86 -11.98 7.03
N ALA A 40 -8.84 -11.50 6.31
CA ALA A 40 -8.71 -10.11 5.93
C ALA A 40 -9.37 -9.86 4.56
N LEU A 41 -10.26 -8.88 4.50
CA LEU A 41 -11.00 -8.50 3.29
C LEU A 41 -10.79 -7.02 2.99
N ILE A 42 -10.55 -6.70 1.73
CA ILE A 42 -10.51 -5.30 1.27
C ILE A 42 -11.94 -4.77 1.18
N CYS A 43 -12.16 -3.52 1.61
CA CYS A 43 -13.44 -2.83 1.52
C CYS A 43 -13.27 -1.39 1.02
N ASP A 44 -14.40 -0.68 0.91
CA ASP A 44 -14.49 0.72 0.46
C ASP A 44 -14.03 0.97 -0.97
N PHE A 45 -14.94 0.71 -1.91
CA PHE A 45 -14.72 0.89 -3.34
C PHE A 45 -15.12 2.29 -3.83
N GLY A 46 -15.26 3.28 -2.94
CA GLY A 46 -15.69 4.65 -3.29
C GLY A 46 -14.76 5.36 -4.27
N LEU A 47 -13.47 4.97 -4.26
CA LEU A 47 -12.45 5.45 -5.21
C LEU A 47 -12.08 4.43 -6.29
N SER A 48 -12.73 3.26 -6.31
CA SER A 48 -12.42 2.20 -7.27
C SER A 48 -12.91 2.53 -8.67
N ARG A 49 -12.07 2.25 -9.67
CA ARG A 49 -12.33 2.62 -11.06
C ARG A 49 -11.73 1.62 -12.03
N ILE A 50 -12.30 1.57 -13.22
CA ILE A 50 -11.63 1.03 -14.40
C ILE A 50 -10.47 2.00 -14.73
N ARG A 51 -9.30 1.51 -15.13
CA ARG A 51 -8.11 2.33 -15.48
C ARG A 51 -8.49 3.67 -16.17
N HIS A 52 -8.24 4.80 -15.51
CA HIS A 52 -8.57 6.13 -16.04
C HIS A 52 -7.56 7.20 -15.60
N MET A 53 -7.31 8.17 -16.50
CA MET A 53 -6.60 9.41 -16.19
C MET A 53 -7.63 10.45 -15.76
N ILE A 54 -7.50 11.00 -14.56
CA ILE A 54 -8.45 12.00 -14.05
C ILE A 54 -7.68 13.26 -13.65
N PRO A 55 -8.16 14.47 -14.02
CA PRO A 55 -7.62 15.71 -13.51
C PRO A 55 -7.66 15.74 -11.98
N ARG A 56 -6.58 16.21 -11.34
CA ARG A 56 -6.57 16.34 -9.88
C ARG A 56 -7.64 17.32 -9.41
N THR A 57 -8.56 16.83 -8.59
CA THR A 57 -9.48 17.68 -7.81
C THR A 57 -9.03 17.66 -6.36
N ASN A 58 -8.92 18.85 -5.74
CA ASN A 58 -8.33 19.05 -4.41
C ASN A 58 -9.05 18.32 -3.26
N THR A 59 -10.21 17.74 -3.50
CA THR A 59 -11.09 17.15 -2.48
C THR A 59 -10.86 15.66 -2.21
N GLN A 60 -10.00 14.97 -2.97
CA GLN A 60 -9.88 13.49 -2.87
C GLN A 60 -8.82 12.98 -1.88
N PHE A 61 -7.90 13.82 -1.38
CA PHE A 61 -6.77 13.36 -0.53
C PHE A 61 -6.73 13.97 0.88
N SER A 62 -7.76 14.76 1.26
CA SER A 62 -7.60 15.75 2.33
C SER A 62 -8.03 15.31 3.74
N GLU A 63 -8.57 14.11 3.96
CA GLU A 63 -9.07 13.74 5.30
C GLU A 63 -8.46 12.40 5.78
N GLY A 64 -7.87 12.38 6.97
CA GLY A 64 -7.59 11.14 7.73
C GLY A 64 -6.16 10.57 7.74
N GLY A 65 -5.19 11.15 7.01
CA GLY A 65 -3.79 10.66 7.02
C GLY A 65 -3.52 9.43 6.13
N HIS A 66 -4.50 9.04 5.31
CA HIS A 66 -4.41 7.99 4.29
C HIS A 66 -3.47 8.34 3.13
N ILE A 67 -3.15 9.62 2.95
CA ILE A 67 -2.25 10.09 1.89
C ILE A 67 -0.83 9.48 1.97
N ARG A 68 -0.44 8.95 3.13
CA ARG A 68 0.84 8.25 3.31
C ARG A 68 0.92 6.88 2.64
N PHE A 69 -0.22 6.32 2.26
CA PHE A 69 -0.32 5.06 1.52
C PHE A 69 -0.29 5.29 0.01
N THR A 70 -0.60 6.51 -0.43
CA THR A 70 -0.71 6.87 -1.83
C THR A 70 0.64 6.83 -2.56
N ALA A 71 0.64 6.25 -3.76
CA ALA A 71 1.84 6.15 -4.59
C ALA A 71 2.38 7.53 -5.03
N PRO A 72 3.71 7.72 -5.14
CA PRO A 72 4.32 9.02 -5.38
C PRO A 72 3.95 9.63 -6.74
N GLU A 73 3.70 8.81 -7.76
CA GLU A 73 3.23 9.26 -9.08
C GLU A 73 1.81 9.85 -9.03
N ILE A 74 0.99 9.47 -8.04
CA ILE A 74 -0.33 10.04 -7.81
C ILE A 74 -0.22 11.39 -7.06
N THR A 75 0.76 11.51 -6.15
CA THR A 75 0.90 12.72 -5.32
C THR A 75 1.66 13.85 -6.02
N SER A 76 2.64 13.51 -6.87
CA SER A 76 3.52 14.45 -7.58
C SER A 76 2.94 15.05 -8.87
N GLY A 77 1.97 14.38 -9.50
CA GLY A 77 1.41 14.77 -10.79
C GLY A 77 0.37 15.91 -10.71
N GLN A 78 0.02 16.47 -11.88
CA GLN A 78 -1.20 17.28 -12.08
C GLN A 78 -2.40 16.40 -12.51
N ILE A 79 -2.11 15.23 -13.08
CA ILE A 79 -3.08 14.21 -13.49
C ILE A 79 -2.87 13.00 -12.59
N MET A 80 -3.95 12.47 -12.01
CA MET A 80 -3.88 11.21 -11.30
C MET A 80 -3.85 10.07 -12.30
N LEU A 81 -2.76 9.30 -12.28
CA LEU A 81 -2.63 8.06 -13.03
C LEU A 81 -2.74 6.89 -12.05
N CYS A 82 -3.98 6.54 -11.68
CA CYS A 82 -4.24 5.35 -10.89
C CYS A 82 -4.21 4.12 -11.80
N ASN A 83 -3.35 3.17 -11.47
CA ASN A 83 -3.19 1.90 -12.15
C ASN A 83 -2.88 0.79 -11.13
N GLU A 84 -2.73 -0.42 -11.62
CA GLU A 84 -2.43 -1.62 -10.83
C GLU A 84 -1.16 -1.40 -10.00
N ALA A 85 -0.11 -0.80 -10.59
CA ALA A 85 1.14 -0.52 -9.90
C ALA A 85 0.98 0.48 -8.73
N SER A 86 0.02 1.40 -8.80
CA SER A 86 -0.30 2.30 -7.68
C SER A 86 -1.01 1.59 -6.52
N ASP A 87 -1.87 0.60 -6.80
CA ASP A 87 -2.43 -0.28 -5.78
C ASP A 87 -1.34 -1.14 -5.13
N ILE A 88 -0.36 -1.63 -5.91
CA ILE A 88 0.77 -2.42 -5.39
C ILE A 88 1.63 -1.62 -4.41
N TYR A 89 1.89 -0.34 -4.72
CA TYR A 89 2.57 0.55 -3.78
C TYR A 89 1.79 0.70 -2.48
N SER A 90 0.49 0.99 -2.60
CA SER A 90 -0.41 1.21 -1.46
C SER A 90 -0.54 -0.05 -0.60
N LEU A 91 -0.57 -1.22 -1.23
CA LEU A 91 -0.53 -2.53 -0.59
C LEU A 91 0.76 -2.73 0.21
N ALA A 92 1.93 -2.36 -0.33
CA ALA A 92 3.20 -2.43 0.40
C ALA A 92 3.19 -1.57 1.67
N MET A 93 2.73 -0.32 1.55
CA MET A 93 2.60 0.59 2.69
C MET A 93 1.62 0.05 3.74
N THR A 94 0.56 -0.63 3.31
CA THR A 94 -0.42 -1.27 4.17
C THR A 94 0.17 -2.44 4.94
N ILE A 95 0.87 -3.35 4.25
CA ILE A 95 1.52 -4.51 4.86
C ILE A 95 2.59 -4.05 5.85
N TYR A 96 3.42 -3.07 5.46
CA TYR A 96 4.38 -2.43 6.36
C TYR A 96 3.70 -1.93 7.64
N SER A 97 2.65 -1.14 7.47
CA SER A 97 1.96 -0.49 8.59
C SER A 97 1.28 -1.50 9.53
N LEU A 98 0.75 -2.60 8.99
CA LEU A 98 0.19 -3.70 9.79
C LEU A 98 1.27 -4.42 10.62
N GLY A 99 2.47 -4.59 10.07
CA GLY A 99 3.59 -5.20 10.79
C GLY A 99 4.22 -4.28 11.83
N VAL A 100 4.29 -2.98 11.55
CA VAL A 100 4.89 -1.98 12.45
C VAL A 100 3.88 -1.43 13.47
N GLY A 101 2.59 -1.49 13.16
CA GLY A 101 1.52 -0.89 13.97
C GLY A 101 1.49 0.65 13.92
N LYS A 102 2.12 1.24 12.90
CA LYS A 102 2.24 2.70 12.71
C LYS A 102 2.12 3.04 11.21
N PRO A 103 1.68 4.25 10.84
CA PRO A 103 1.62 4.66 9.44
C PRO A 103 3.02 4.78 8.81
N PRO A 104 3.12 4.81 7.46
CA PRO A 104 4.39 5.01 6.76
C PRO A 104 5.05 6.33 7.17
N LEU A 105 6.36 6.30 7.41
CA LEU A 105 7.13 7.46 7.86
C LEU A 105 6.54 8.12 9.12
N TYR A 106 6.05 7.34 10.09
CA TYR A 106 5.40 7.85 11.31
C TYR A 106 6.24 8.84 12.13
N HIS A 107 7.57 8.79 11.98
CA HIS A 107 8.51 9.68 12.67
C HIS A 107 8.57 11.08 12.04
N VAL A 108 8.04 11.24 10.82
CA VAL A 108 7.99 12.52 10.11
C VAL A 108 6.75 13.31 10.53
N PRO A 109 6.93 14.51 11.11
CA PRO A 109 5.81 15.35 11.53
C PRO A 109 5.06 15.90 10.31
N GLY A 110 3.76 15.62 10.26
CA GLY A 110 2.84 16.10 9.23
C GLY A 110 2.86 15.27 7.94
N ASP A 111 1.67 14.97 7.42
CA ASP A 111 1.49 14.04 6.30
C ASP A 111 2.06 14.60 5.00
N GLN A 112 1.88 15.90 4.74
CA GLN A 112 2.46 16.56 3.56
C GLN A 112 3.99 16.49 3.52
N ARG A 113 4.66 16.49 4.67
CA ARG A 113 6.12 16.37 4.74
C ARG A 113 6.54 14.93 4.42
N ALA A 114 5.85 13.95 4.98
CA ALA A 114 6.10 12.55 4.68
C ALA A 114 5.87 12.21 3.21
N VAL A 115 4.77 12.69 2.63
CA VAL A 115 4.46 12.53 1.20
C VAL A 115 5.57 13.11 0.34
N ARG A 116 6.00 14.35 0.59
CA ARG A 116 7.12 14.95 -0.15
C ARG A 116 8.42 14.15 -0.08
N LEU A 117 8.73 13.59 1.08
CA LEU A 117 9.89 12.70 1.22
C LEU A 117 9.73 11.45 0.34
N MET A 118 8.55 10.82 0.35
CA MET A 118 8.26 9.64 -0.47
C MET A 118 8.25 9.93 -1.98
N GLU A 119 7.81 11.13 -2.38
CA GLU A 119 7.94 11.63 -3.76
C GLU A 119 9.40 11.70 -4.21
N HIS A 120 10.32 12.01 -3.29
CA HIS A 120 11.77 12.04 -3.53
C HIS A 120 12.47 10.70 -3.29
N GLY A 121 11.71 9.60 -3.13
CA GLY A 121 12.26 8.25 -3.03
C GLY A 121 12.50 7.74 -1.61
N GLU A 122 12.22 8.54 -0.58
CA GLU A 122 12.30 8.05 0.81
C GLU A 122 11.27 6.95 1.05
N ARG A 123 11.65 5.94 1.83
CA ARG A 123 10.79 4.80 2.17
C ARG A 123 10.86 4.48 3.66
N PRO A 124 9.83 3.81 4.21
CA PRO A 124 9.89 3.36 5.58
C PRO A 124 11.11 2.46 5.82
N SER A 125 11.84 2.71 6.91
CA SER A 125 12.91 1.82 7.35
C SER A 125 12.36 0.67 8.19
N TYR A 126 13.12 -0.42 8.23
CA TYR A 126 12.85 -1.53 9.13
C TYR A 126 12.85 -1.04 10.59
N LEU A 127 11.87 -1.49 11.39
CA LEU A 127 11.77 -1.15 12.81
C LEU A 127 12.00 -2.40 13.67
N PRO A 128 13.17 -2.53 14.32
CA PRO A 128 13.44 -3.62 15.25
C PRO A 128 12.47 -3.64 16.43
N GLY A 129 12.11 -4.82 16.92
CA GLY A 129 11.15 -5.02 18.00
C GLY A 129 9.69 -4.85 17.57
N SER A 130 9.43 -4.70 16.27
CA SER A 130 8.06 -4.64 15.73
C SER A 130 7.53 -6.04 15.44
N ARG A 131 6.24 -6.14 15.07
CA ARG A 131 5.66 -7.42 14.66
C ARG A 131 6.25 -7.90 13.33
N MET A 132 6.95 -7.03 12.60
CA MET A 132 7.70 -7.36 11.38
C MET A 132 8.84 -8.35 11.66
N ASP A 133 9.41 -8.35 12.87
CA ASP A 133 10.48 -9.28 13.27
C ASP A 133 10.03 -10.75 13.17
N ALA A 134 8.74 -11.03 13.38
CA ALA A 134 8.16 -12.36 13.25
C ALA A 134 8.04 -12.85 11.79
N PHE A 135 8.28 -11.95 10.82
CA PHE A 135 8.15 -12.18 9.39
C PHE A 135 9.47 -12.01 8.62
N CYS A 136 10.47 -11.36 9.23
CA CYS A 136 11.77 -11.00 8.65
C CYS A 136 12.95 -11.60 9.44
N GLY A 137 12.74 -12.72 10.15
CA GLY A 137 13.78 -13.35 10.97
C GLY A 137 14.95 -13.91 10.13
N PRO A 138 16.22 -13.73 10.54
CA PRO A 138 17.40 -14.14 9.77
C PRO A 138 17.59 -15.67 9.58
N ASN A 139 16.67 -16.52 10.06
CA ASN A 139 16.78 -17.98 10.01
C ASN A 139 15.61 -18.72 9.31
N ASP A 140 14.57 -18.04 8.81
CA ASP A 140 13.43 -18.73 8.17
C ASP A 140 13.57 -18.76 6.65
N ALA A 141 14.25 -19.80 6.15
CA ALA A 141 14.47 -20.07 4.73
C ALA A 141 13.19 -20.46 3.92
N ILE A 142 11.99 -20.27 4.48
CA ILE A 142 10.71 -20.75 3.91
C ILE A 142 9.81 -19.60 3.43
N VAL A 143 10.06 -18.36 3.85
CA VAL A 143 9.36 -17.18 3.31
C VAL A 143 10.39 -16.31 2.59
N PRO A 144 10.22 -15.96 1.30
CA PRO A 144 10.99 -14.88 0.71
C PRO A 144 10.84 -13.67 1.63
N ASP A 145 11.96 -13.17 2.16
CA ASP A 145 12.04 -12.04 3.09
C ASP A 145 10.96 -10.99 2.75
N ILE A 146 9.90 -10.92 3.57
CA ILE A 146 8.75 -10.04 3.32
C ILE A 146 9.22 -8.62 3.10
N TRP A 147 10.32 -8.22 3.75
CA TRP A 147 10.97 -6.94 3.53
C TRP A 147 11.40 -6.73 2.09
N ARG A 148 12.10 -7.71 1.48
CA ARG A 148 12.52 -7.63 0.07
C ARG A 148 11.32 -7.57 -0.89
N LEU A 149 10.22 -8.21 -0.53
CA LEU A 149 8.98 -8.09 -1.30
C LEU A 149 8.41 -6.67 -1.21
N LEU A 150 8.34 -6.09 -0.01
CA LEU A 150 7.94 -4.68 0.18
C LEU A 150 8.85 -3.74 -0.61
N GLU A 151 10.16 -3.98 -0.58
CA GLU A 151 11.15 -3.20 -1.33
C GLU A 151 10.89 -3.18 -2.83
N ARG A 152 10.46 -4.32 -3.40
CA ARG A 152 10.06 -4.42 -4.81
C ARG A 152 8.71 -3.78 -5.11
N MET A 153 7.77 -3.83 -4.15
CA MET A 153 6.41 -3.31 -4.35
C MET A 153 6.36 -1.78 -4.27
N TRP A 154 7.22 -1.13 -3.49
CA TRP A 154 7.22 0.33 -3.34
C TRP A 154 8.33 1.06 -4.12
N VAL A 155 8.95 0.41 -5.12
CA VAL A 155 9.94 1.06 -6.00
C VAL A 155 9.35 2.34 -6.60
N GLN A 156 10.18 3.37 -6.76
CA GLN A 156 9.77 4.69 -7.24
C GLN A 156 9.04 4.59 -8.59
N GLU A 157 9.66 3.96 -9.57
CA GLU A 157 9.12 3.79 -10.92
C GLU A 157 7.98 2.77 -10.93
N PRO A 158 6.74 3.14 -11.31
CA PRO A 158 5.58 2.24 -11.23
C PRO A 158 5.72 0.97 -12.08
N ARG A 159 6.37 1.08 -13.24
CA ARG A 159 6.62 -0.05 -14.17
C ARG A 159 7.53 -1.14 -13.60
N ASP A 160 8.34 -0.82 -12.59
CA ASP A 160 9.30 -1.75 -12.00
C ASP A 160 8.68 -2.53 -10.83
N ARG A 161 7.44 -2.17 -10.44
CA ARG A 161 6.69 -2.86 -9.39
C ARG A 161 6.13 -4.18 -9.94
N PRO A 162 6.07 -5.24 -9.12
CA PRO A 162 5.45 -6.50 -9.50
C PRO A 162 3.94 -6.34 -9.71
N GLY A 163 3.31 -7.30 -10.40
CA GLY A 163 1.86 -7.48 -10.34
C GLY A 163 1.41 -8.05 -9.00
N ALA A 164 0.09 -8.03 -8.77
CA ALA A 164 -0.55 -8.62 -7.59
C ALA A 164 -0.46 -10.15 -7.56
#